data_AF-A0A0J1GU16-F1
#
_entry.id   AF-A0A0J1GU16-F1
#
_cell.length_a   1.000
_cell.length_b   1.000
_cell.length_c   1.000
_cell.angle_alpha   90.00
_cell.angle_beta   90.00
_cell.angle_gamma   90.00
#
_symmetry.space_group_name_H-M   'P 1'
#
loop_
_entity.id
_entity.type
_entity.pdbx_description
1 polymer ?
#
loop_
_entity_poly.entity_id
_entity_poly.type
_entity_poly.pdbx_seq_one_letter_code
_entity_poly.pdbx_strand_id
1 'polypeptide(L)' 'MWNLPTRAIVYKGGVAMVMREDDPTYQCTVCYKPWFDEDLDFGVIGELPKCPSCASNVRKLTEKHPLI' A
#
# COMPACT_ATOMS: atom_id res chain seq x y z
N MET A 1 -6.49 25.21 6.91
CA MET A 1 -7.36 24.04 7.09
C MET A 1 -6.50 22.85 7.47
N TRP A 2 -6.74 22.20 8.61
CA TRP A 2 -6.24 20.84 8.82
C TRP A 2 -7.11 19.91 7.99
N ASN A 3 -6.49 19.27 7.03
CA ASN A 3 -7.15 18.34 6.12
C ASN A 3 -7.22 16.99 6.85
N LEU A 4 -8.40 16.62 7.35
CA LEU A 4 -8.61 15.37 8.07
C LEU A 4 -8.54 14.18 7.10
N PRO A 5 -7.99 13.03 7.52
CA PRO A 5 -8.04 11.82 6.71
C PRO A 5 -9.50 11.47 6.40
N THR A 6 -9.77 11.15 5.13
CA THR A 6 -11.12 10.85 4.64
C THR A 6 -11.56 9.45 5.02
N ARG A 7 -10.62 8.51 5.19
CA ARG A 7 -10.91 7.14 5.66
C ARG A 7 -9.73 6.43 6.31
N ALA A 8 -10.04 5.35 7.00
CA ALA A 8 -9.10 4.41 7.61
C ALA A 8 -9.09 3.08 6.82
N ILE A 9 -7.90 2.56 6.52
CA ILE A 9 -7.71 1.24 5.90
C ILE A 9 -7.09 0.33 6.95
N VAL A 10 -7.84 -0.71 7.36
CA VAL A 10 -7.38 -1.72 8.32
C VAL A 10 -6.62 -2.82 7.59
N TYR A 11 -5.47 -3.22 8.13
CA TYR A 11 -4.64 -4.30 7.61
C TYR A 11 -3.97 -5.05 8.78
N LYS A 12 -3.37 -6.22 8.54
CA LYS A 12 -2.78 -7.07 9.57
C LYS A 12 -1.80 -6.35 10.51
N GLY A 13 -1.09 -5.34 10.02
CA GLY A 13 -0.10 -4.57 10.78
C GLY A 13 -0.64 -3.31 11.46
N GLY A 14 -1.92 -2.94 11.28
CA GLY A 14 -2.52 -1.76 11.91
C GLY A 14 -3.54 -1.04 11.03
N VAL A 15 -3.50 0.29 11.08
CA VAL A 15 -4.43 1.18 10.36
C VAL A 15 -3.66 2.22 9.58
N ALA A 16 -4.01 2.42 8.30
CA ALA A 16 -3.49 3.50 7.46
C ALA A 16 -4.57 4.57 7.31
N MET A 17 -4.26 5.80 7.72
CA MET A 17 -5.14 6.97 7.55
C MET A 17 -4.82 7.63 6.21
N VAL A 18 -5.81 7.77 5.34
CA VAL A 18 -5.61 8.27 3.97
C VAL A 18 -6.62 9.36 3.61
N MET A 19 -6.25 10.20 2.64
CA MET A 19 -7.07 11.29 2.11
C MET A 19 -7.58 10.99 0.69
N ARG A 20 -8.05 9.76 0.47
CA ARG A 20 -8.49 9.27 -0.85
C ARG A 20 -9.55 8.18 -0.72
N GLU A 21 -10.34 7.99 -1.76
CA GLU A 21 -11.47 7.05 -1.78
C GLU A 21 -11.18 5.75 -2.53
N ASP A 22 -10.28 5.77 -3.52
CA ASP A 22 -9.88 4.57 -4.26
C ASP A 22 -9.04 3.62 -3.39
N ASP A 23 -8.98 2.35 -3.78
CA ASP A 23 -8.37 1.27 -3.01
C ASP A 23 -6.89 1.07 -3.30
N PRO A 24 -6.10 0.64 -2.29
CA PRO A 24 -4.70 0.32 -2.50
C PRO A 24 -4.57 -0.84 -3.48
N THR A 25 -3.54 -0.79 -4.31
CA THR A 25 -3.27 -1.78 -5.35
C THR A 25 -2.17 -2.75 -4.95
N TYR A 26 -1.39 -2.43 -3.90
CA TYR A 26 -0.30 -3.27 -3.40
C TYR A 26 -0.31 -3.38 -1.88
N GLN A 27 0.37 -4.40 -1.38
CA GLN A 27 0.62 -4.57 0.05
C GLN A 27 2.04 -5.09 0.29
N CYS A 28 2.72 -4.54 1.30
CA CYS A 28 4.00 -5.08 1.74
C CYS A 28 3.84 -6.53 2.27
N THR A 29 4.78 -7.40 1.93
CA THR A 29 4.80 -8.80 2.39
C THR A 29 5.30 -8.97 3.83
N VAL A 30 5.93 -7.94 4.41
CA VAL A 30 6.54 -7.99 5.75
C VAL A 30 5.77 -7.14 6.75
N CYS A 31 5.59 -5.84 6.50
CA CYS A 31 4.86 -4.95 7.41
C CYS A 31 3.34 -4.88 7.12
N TYR A 32 2.87 -5.55 6.06
CA TYR A 32 1.46 -5.58 5.64
C TYR A 32 0.84 -4.23 5.29
N LYS A 33 1.62 -3.14 5.30
CA LYS A 33 1.11 -1.81 4.96
C LYS A 33 0.61 -1.80 3.51
N PRO A 34 -0.63 -1.34 3.26
CA PRO A 34 -1.14 -1.11 1.92
C PRO A 34 -0.43 0.08 1.26
N TRP A 35 -0.26 -0.01 -0.05
CA TRP A 35 0.34 1.04 -0.88
C TRP A 35 -0.49 1.25 -2.15
N PHE A 36 -0.54 2.49 -2.59
CA PHE A 36 -1.12 2.89 -3.86
C PHE A 36 -0.05 2.83 -4.95
N ASP A 37 -0.46 2.73 -6.20
CA ASP A 37 0.46 2.66 -7.34
C ASP A 37 1.41 3.87 -7.36
N GLU A 38 0.88 5.06 -7.07
CA GLU A 38 1.66 6.31 -6.99
C GLU A 38 2.63 6.41 -5.80
N ASP A 39 2.48 5.57 -4.78
CA ASP A 39 3.42 5.53 -3.65
C ASP A 39 4.68 4.71 -3.97
N LEU A 40 4.63 3.91 -5.04
CA LEU A 40 5.67 2.94 -5.35
C LEU A 40 6.54 3.45 -6.50
N ASP A 41 7.85 3.42 -6.27
CA ASP A 41 8.82 3.58 -7.33
C ASP A 41 8.97 2.25 -8.08
N PHE A 42 8.47 2.21 -9.31
CA PHE A 42 8.62 1.06 -10.20
C PHE A 42 9.98 1.04 -10.92
N GLY A 43 10.83 2.04 -10.69
CA GLY A 43 12.23 2.06 -11.12
C GLY A 43 12.42 1.76 -12.61
N VAL A 44 13.48 0.98 -12.89
CA VAL A 44 13.83 0.49 -14.23
C VAL A 44 12.99 -0.74 -14.56
N ILE A 45 12.54 -0.84 -15.82
CA ILE A 45 11.75 -1.96 -16.35
C ILE A 45 12.35 -3.31 -15.90
N GLY A 46 11.61 -4.06 -15.10
CA GLY A 46 11.97 -5.41 -14.64
C GLY A 46 12.24 -5.53 -13.13
N GLU A 47 12.39 -4.42 -12.40
CA GLU A 47 12.47 -4.46 -10.94
C GLU A 47 11.08 -4.47 -10.30
N LEU A 48 10.91 -5.32 -9.27
CA LEU A 48 9.70 -5.31 -8.45
C LEU A 48 9.76 -4.12 -7.49
N PRO A 49 8.67 -3.33 -7.36
CA PRO A 49 8.63 -2.21 -6.43
C PRO A 49 8.91 -2.67 -4.99
N LYS A 50 9.58 -1.81 -4.23
CA LYS A 50 9.92 -2.04 -2.83
C LYS A 50 9.01 -1.22 -1.93
N CYS A 51 8.71 -1.76 -0.76
CA CYS A 51 7.93 -1.09 0.26
C CYS A 51 8.69 0.15 0.76
N PRO A 52 8.14 1.37 0.61
CA PRO A 52 8.80 2.60 1.05
C PRO A 52 9.09 2.64 2.57
N SER A 53 8.37 1.85 3.37
CA SER A 53 8.54 1.84 4.83
C SER A 53 9.61 0.87 5.34
N CYS A 54 9.93 -0.21 4.61
CA CYS A 54 10.82 -1.26 5.13
C CYS A 54 11.67 -1.95 4.06
N ALA A 55 11.69 -1.43 2.83
CA ALA A 55 12.43 -1.93 1.67
C ALA A 55 12.14 -3.39 1.25
N SER A 56 11.16 -4.05 1.89
CA SER A 56 10.74 -5.41 1.53
C SER A 56 9.89 -5.43 0.26
N ASN A 57 9.70 -6.60 -0.34
CA ASN A 57 8.86 -6.74 -1.53
C ASN A 57 7.39 -6.41 -1.23
N VAL A 58 6.72 -5.79 -2.20
CA VAL A 58 5.26 -5.65 -2.20
C VAL A 58 4.63 -6.69 -3.13
N ARG A 59 3.39 -7.08 -2.84
CA ARG A 59 2.56 -7.92 -3.69
C ARG A 59 1.40 -7.10 -4.24
N LYS A 60 0.93 -7.44 -5.44
CA LYS A 60 -0.28 -6.85 -6.01
C LYS A 60 -1.52 -7.42 -5.32
N LEU A 61 -2.48 -6.55 -5.01
CA LEU A 61 -3.79 -6.91 -4.49
C LEU A 61 -4.69 -7.33 -5.67
N THR A 62 -5.39 -8.44 -5.50
CA THR A 62 -6.32 -9.01 -6.48
C THR A 62 -7.48 -9.64 -5.73
N GLU A 63 -8.58 -9.95 -6.40
CA GLU A 63 -9.72 -10.66 -5.77
C GLU A 63 -9.30 -11.98 -5.10
N LYS A 64 -8.31 -12.68 -5.66
CA LYS A 64 -7.78 -13.94 -5.11
C LYS A 64 -6.79 -13.73 -3.95
N HIS A 65 -6.17 -12.56 -3.90
CA HIS A 65 -5.19 -12.19 -2.88
C HIS A 65 -5.55 -10.79 -2.34
N PRO A 66 -6.64 -10.69 -1.57
CA PRO A 66 -7.14 -9.42 -1.05
C PRO A 66 -6.17 -8.85 -0.01
N LEU A 67 -6.44 -7.63 0.45
CA LEU A 67 -5.73 -7.03 1.58
C LEU A 67 -5.86 -7.94 2.81
N ILE A 68 -4.76 -8.13 3.55
CA ILE A 68 -4.72 -8.93 4.79
C ILE A 68 -4.32 -8.11 6.00
#